data_AF-A0A6C0C5F0-F1
#
_entry.id   AF-A0A6C0C5F0-F1
#
_cell.length_a   1.000
_cell.length_b   1.000
_cell.length_c   1.000
_cell.angle_alpha   90.00
_cell.angle_beta   90.00
_cell.angle_gamma   90.00
#
_symmetry.space_group_name_H-M   'P 1'
#
loop_
_entity.id
_entity.type
_entity.pdbx_description
1 polymer ?
#
loop_
_entity_poly.entity_id
_entity_poly.type
_entity_poly.pdbx_seq_one_letter_code
_entity_poly.pdbx_strand_id
1 'polypeptide(L)'
;MNLSSNSCLKRIKKFVSDAGFKDITEMRIQKACLEENFDIKLASSKIIYEEQLKKTLESSCIQMGYSPNSKFITAACNKFNFQKPQTELYIKKLLTGRQRLQTMCVDANITVSDWNLDNTIIASFGDPWWAFNRIKQDHLY
;
A
#
# COMPACT_ATOMS: atom_id res chain seq x y z
N MET A 1 -33.93 -8.30 -15.21
CA MET A 1 -33.77 -6.91 -14.73
C MET A 1 -32.38 -6.78 -14.11
N ASN A 2 -31.47 -6.00 -14.69
CA ASN A 2 -30.06 -5.87 -14.25
C ASN A 2 -29.69 -4.40 -13.97
N LEU A 3 -30.67 -3.60 -13.53
CA LEU A 3 -30.59 -2.13 -13.38
C LEU A 3 -30.05 -1.68 -12.00
N SER A 4 -30.01 -2.57 -11.00
CA SER A 4 -29.58 -2.20 -9.63
C SER A 4 -28.06 -2.01 -9.52
N SER A 5 -27.26 -2.84 -10.19
CA SER A 5 -25.80 -2.79 -10.08
C SER A 5 -25.22 -1.48 -10.65
N ASN A 6 -25.58 -1.11 -11.89
CA ASN A 6 -25.00 0.07 -12.55
C ASN A 6 -25.38 1.41 -11.90
N SER A 7 -26.57 1.51 -11.28
CA SER A 7 -26.98 2.72 -10.57
C SER A 7 -26.24 2.89 -9.24
N CYS A 8 -25.98 1.79 -8.51
CA CYS A 8 -25.15 1.80 -7.31
C CYS A 8 -23.70 2.21 -7.62
N LEU A 9 -23.08 1.63 -8.65
CA LEU A 9 -21.70 1.95 -9.03
C LEU A 9 -21.52 3.43 -9.40
N LYS A 10 -22.45 4.00 -10.17
CA LYS A 10 -22.42 5.43 -10.54
C LYS A 10 -22.53 6.34 -9.30
N ARG A 11 -23.40 5.98 -8.35
CA ARG A 11 -23.56 6.74 -7.10
C ARG A 11 -22.32 6.65 -6.22
N ILE A 12 -21.75 5.46 -6.03
CA ILE A 12 -20.50 5.30 -5.27
C ILE A 12 -19.39 6.12 -5.92
N LYS A 13 -19.22 6.04 -7.25
CA LYS A 13 -18.23 6.84 -7.99
C LYS A 13 -18.39 8.33 -7.72
N LYS A 14 -19.63 8.83 -7.74
CA LYS A 14 -19.94 10.23 -7.45
C LYS A 14 -19.53 10.61 -6.02
N PHE A 15 -19.95 9.86 -5.00
CA PHE A 15 -19.59 10.15 -3.61
C PHE A 15 -18.08 10.16 -3.37
N VAL A 16 -17.37 9.20 -3.96
CA VAL A 16 -15.91 9.09 -3.85
C VAL A 16 -15.21 10.25 -4.59
N SER A 17 -15.74 10.67 -5.73
CA SER A 17 -15.25 11.84 -6.48
C SER A 17 -15.51 13.16 -5.74
N ASP A 18 -16.69 13.29 -5.12
CA ASP A 18 -17.08 14.46 -4.31
C ASP A 18 -16.17 14.59 -3.07
N ALA A 19 -15.66 13.48 -2.55
CA ALA A 19 -14.64 13.44 -1.50
C ALA A 19 -13.19 13.71 -2.00
N GLY A 20 -13.00 13.96 -3.29
CA GLY A 20 -11.70 14.33 -3.88
C GLY A 20 -10.87 13.17 -4.43
N PHE A 21 -11.41 11.95 -4.51
CA PHE A 21 -10.72 10.78 -5.06
C PHE A 21 -11.24 10.45 -6.47
N LYS A 22 -10.62 11.03 -7.49
CA LYS A 22 -11.10 10.93 -8.89
C LYS A 22 -10.59 9.71 -9.65
N ASP A 23 -9.44 9.18 -9.27
CA ASP A 23 -8.71 8.14 -10.01
C ASP A 23 -9.04 6.71 -9.53
N ILE A 24 -10.21 6.52 -8.92
CA ILE A 24 -10.65 5.21 -8.43
C ILE A 24 -11.19 4.37 -9.59
N THR A 25 -10.59 3.20 -9.79
CA THR A 25 -10.96 2.28 -10.86
C THR A 25 -12.36 1.71 -10.65
N GLU A 26 -13.06 1.44 -11.75
CA GLU A 26 -14.40 0.86 -11.71
C GLU A 26 -14.40 -0.52 -11.02
N MET A 27 -13.33 -1.31 -11.22
CA MET A 27 -13.13 -2.59 -10.55
C MET A 27 -13.06 -2.45 -9.02
N ARG A 28 -12.40 -1.40 -8.49
CA ARG A 28 -12.35 -1.13 -7.05
C ARG A 28 -13.72 -0.79 -6.49
N ILE A 29 -14.50 -0.01 -7.24
CA ILE A 29 -15.88 0.39 -6.89
C ILE A 29 -16.79 -0.84 -6.88
N GLN A 30 -16.69 -1.71 -7.90
CA GLN A 30 -17.43 -2.96 -7.97
C GLN A 30 -17.11 -3.87 -6.78
N LYS A 31 -15.83 -4.03 -6.45
CA LYS A 31 -15.40 -4.82 -5.29
C LYS A 31 -15.98 -4.28 -3.98
N ALA A 32 -15.88 -2.98 -3.72
CA ALA A 32 -16.47 -2.38 -2.51
C ALA A 32 -17.99 -2.53 -2.46
N CYS A 33 -18.66 -2.35 -3.60
CA CYS A 33 -20.10 -2.53 -3.71
C CYS A 33 -20.52 -3.95 -3.33
N LEU A 34 -19.79 -4.97 -3.80
CA LEU A 34 -20.07 -6.37 -3.47
C LEU A 34 -19.76 -6.70 -2.01
N GLU A 35 -18.63 -6.23 -1.48
CA GLU A 35 -18.23 -6.47 -0.09
C GLU A 35 -19.21 -5.87 0.93
N GLU A 36 -19.80 -4.73 0.59
CA GLU A 36 -20.76 -4.02 1.46
C GLU A 36 -22.23 -4.30 1.07
N ASN A 37 -22.50 -5.41 0.38
CA ASN A 37 -23.86 -5.86 0.02
C ASN A 37 -24.69 -4.80 -0.73
N PHE A 38 -24.07 -4.09 -1.67
CA PHE A 38 -24.65 -3.01 -2.45
C PHE A 38 -25.07 -1.77 -1.64
N ASP A 39 -24.62 -1.64 -0.38
CA ASP A 39 -24.78 -0.41 0.40
C ASP A 39 -23.83 0.67 -0.12
N ILE A 40 -24.43 1.66 -0.78
CA ILE A 40 -23.73 2.78 -1.40
C ILE A 40 -22.96 3.60 -0.37
N LYS A 41 -23.53 3.83 0.82
CA LYS A 41 -22.90 4.64 1.85
C LYS A 41 -21.69 3.90 2.42
N LEU A 42 -21.87 2.65 2.85
CA LEU A 42 -20.78 1.85 3.41
C LEU A 42 -19.66 1.64 2.40
N ALA A 43 -19.99 1.27 1.15
CA ALA A 43 -19.00 1.09 0.09
C ALA A 43 -18.21 2.39 -0.19
N SER A 44 -18.90 3.53 -0.26
CA SER A 44 -18.24 4.83 -0.48
C SER A 44 -17.37 5.24 0.70
N SER A 45 -17.86 5.13 1.94
CA SER A 45 -17.12 5.42 3.16
C SER A 45 -15.87 4.55 3.30
N LYS A 46 -15.96 3.26 2.94
CA LYS A 46 -14.83 2.34 2.93
C LYS A 46 -13.74 2.79 1.96
N ILE A 47 -14.09 3.06 0.69
CA ILE A 47 -13.12 3.54 -0.30
C ILE A 47 -12.48 4.84 0.17
N ILE A 48 -13.28 5.82 0.61
CA ILE A 48 -12.80 7.11 1.10
C ILE A 48 -11.82 6.91 2.26
N TYR A 49 -12.17 6.07 3.24
CA TYR A 49 -11.31 5.76 4.38
C TYR A 49 -9.98 5.15 3.94
N GLU A 50 -10.00 4.15 3.07
CA GLU A 50 -8.81 3.48 2.58
C GLU A 50 -7.85 4.43 1.85
N GLU A 51 -8.39 5.30 0.99
CA GLU A 51 -7.59 6.27 0.24
C GLU A 51 -7.07 7.40 1.14
N GLN A 52 -7.86 7.85 2.12
CA GLN A 52 -7.41 8.81 3.13
C GLN A 52 -6.28 8.24 4.00
N LEU A 53 -6.38 6.95 4.35
CA LEU A 53 -5.34 6.26 5.11
C LEU A 53 -4.04 6.20 4.31
N LYS A 54 -4.09 5.81 3.02
CA LYS A 54 -2.90 5.81 2.14
C LYS A 54 -2.22 7.18 2.09
N LYS A 55 -2.97 8.25 1.84
CA LYS A 55 -2.42 9.63 1.80
C LYS A 55 -1.80 10.07 3.13
N THR A 56 -2.43 9.69 4.24
CA THR A 56 -1.90 9.98 5.58
C THR A 56 -0.57 9.27 5.80
N LEU A 57 -0.50 7.99 5.43
CA LEU A 57 0.71 7.17 5.54
C LEU A 57 1.83 7.67 4.62
N GLU A 58 1.50 8.09 3.40
CA GLU A 58 2.45 8.75 2.46
C GLU A 58 3.05 10.00 3.10
N SER A 59 2.19 10.86 3.64
CA SER A 59 2.61 12.10 4.29
C SER A 59 3.50 11.82 5.51
N SER A 60 3.16 10.81 6.32
CA SER A 60 3.98 10.40 7.47
C SER A 60 5.35 9.85 7.04
N CYS A 61 5.42 9.08 5.96
CA CYS A 61 6.69 8.59 5.43
C CYS A 61 7.59 9.75 5.00
N ILE A 62 7.04 10.72 4.26
CA ILE A 62 7.75 11.92 3.80
C ILE A 62 8.25 12.74 4.99
N GLN A 63 7.43 12.94 6.02
CA GLN A 63 7.83 13.64 7.25
C GLN A 63 8.98 12.94 7.99
N MET A 64 9.08 11.61 7.86
CA MET A 64 10.19 10.83 8.40
C MET A 64 11.43 10.81 7.49
N GLY A 65 11.41 11.51 6.36
CA GLY A 65 12.51 11.58 5.39
C GLY A 65 12.53 10.41 4.40
N TYR A 66 11.45 9.65 4.27
CA TYR A 66 11.35 8.52 3.35
C TYR A 66 10.39 8.82 2.20
N SER A 67 10.79 8.44 0.98
CA SER A 67 9.93 8.45 -0.20
C SER A 67 9.75 7.01 -0.71
N PRO A 68 9.00 6.15 0.03
CA PRO A 68 8.82 4.76 -0.35
C PRO A 68 7.97 4.68 -1.62
N ASN A 69 8.21 3.66 -2.45
CA ASN A 69 7.38 3.47 -3.63
C ASN A 69 5.89 3.23 -3.27
N SER A 70 4.98 3.46 -4.23
CA SER A 70 3.54 3.30 -4.01
C SER A 70 3.11 1.88 -3.63
N LYS A 71 3.92 0.87 -3.97
CA LYS A 71 3.67 -0.53 -3.58
C LYS A 71 3.88 -0.74 -2.08
N PHE A 72 4.76 0.01 -1.44
CA PHE A 72 5.08 -0.12 -0.03
C PHE A 72 3.87 0.10 0.86
N ILE A 73 3.18 1.22 0.62
CA ILE A 73 1.99 1.60 1.39
C ILE A 73 0.82 0.71 1.02
N THR A 74 0.64 0.43 -0.27
CA THR A 74 -0.42 -0.48 -0.73
C THR A 74 -0.26 -1.88 -0.15
N ALA A 75 0.96 -2.42 -0.10
CA ALA A 75 1.25 -3.74 0.46
C ALA A 75 0.99 -3.77 1.97
N ALA A 76 1.38 -2.71 2.70
CA ALA A 76 1.11 -2.61 4.13
C ALA A 76 -0.39 -2.55 4.44
N CYS A 77 -1.13 -1.70 3.73
CA CYS A 77 -2.58 -1.58 3.89
C CYS A 77 -3.29 -2.90 3.58
N ASN A 78 -2.93 -3.57 2.48
CA ASN A 78 -3.54 -4.84 2.10
C ASN A 78 -3.25 -5.96 3.11
N LYS A 79 -2.04 -6.01 3.69
CA LYS A 79 -1.67 -7.05 4.66
C LYS A 79 -2.56 -7.03 5.91
N PHE A 80 -3.03 -5.86 6.31
CA PHE A 80 -3.83 -5.68 7.52
C PHE A 80 -5.25 -5.21 7.23
N ASN A 81 -5.74 -5.39 5.99
CA ASN A 81 -7.09 -4.98 5.59
C ASN A 81 -7.42 -3.55 6.03
N PHE A 82 -6.45 -2.63 5.86
CA PHE A 82 -6.57 -1.22 6.21
C PHE A 82 -6.87 -0.94 7.70
N GLN A 83 -6.59 -1.89 8.61
CA GLN A 83 -6.61 -1.61 10.03
C GLN A 83 -5.45 -0.66 10.38
N LYS A 84 -5.80 0.60 10.68
CA LYS A 84 -4.84 1.70 10.86
C LYS A 84 -3.71 1.39 11.85
N PRO A 85 -3.96 0.93 13.09
CA PRO A 85 -2.88 0.71 14.06
C PRO A 85 -1.84 -0.32 13.59
N GLN A 86 -2.30 -1.44 13.02
CA GLN A 86 -1.44 -2.50 12.51
C GLN A 86 -0.69 -2.06 11.26
N THR A 87 -1.35 -1.29 10.38
CA THR A 87 -0.74 -0.76 9.15
C THR A 87 0.38 0.22 9.47
N GLU A 88 0.17 1.14 10.41
CA GLU A 88 1.18 2.11 10.86
C GLU A 88 2.40 1.42 11.49
N LEU A 89 2.16 0.45 12.37
CA LEU A 89 3.23 -0.35 12.97
C LEU A 89 4.04 -1.10 11.92
N TYR A 90 3.36 -1.66 10.92
CA TYR A 90 4.03 -2.41 9.87
C TYR A 90 4.83 -1.51 8.92
N ILE A 91 4.34 -0.32 8.59
CA ILE A 91 5.11 0.65 7.80
C ILE A 91 6.40 1.02 8.53
N LYS A 92 6.33 1.31 9.84
CA LYS A 92 7.53 1.57 10.65
C LYS A 92 8.51 0.40 10.58
N LYS A 93 8.02 -0.84 10.72
CA LYS A 93 8.84 -2.05 10.58
C LYS A 93 9.53 -2.12 9.22
N LEU A 94 8.78 -1.92 8.13
CA LEU A 94 9.32 -1.97 6.78
C LEU A 94 10.37 -0.88 6.54
N LEU A 95 10.15 0.36 7.02
CA LEU A 95 11.08 1.47 6.86
C LEU A 95 12.40 1.20 7.61
N THR A 96 12.31 0.75 8.86
CA THR A 96 13.51 0.36 9.64
C THR A 96 14.25 -0.81 8.98
N GLY A 97 13.51 -1.81 8.48
CA GLY A 97 14.08 -2.93 7.74
C GLY A 97 14.79 -2.48 6.46
N ARG A 98 14.18 -1.57 5.70
CA ARG A 98 14.74 -1.02 4.45
C ARG A 98 16.05 -0.28 4.71
N GLN A 99 16.09 0.56 5.74
CA GLN A 99 17.29 1.31 6.09
C GLN A 99 18.44 0.36 6.49
N ARG A 100 18.14 -0.66 7.31
CA ARG A 100 19.13 -1.69 7.68
C ARG A 100 19.63 -2.46 6.46
N LEU A 101 18.72 -2.86 5.57
CA LEU A 101 19.07 -3.54 4.32
C LEU A 101 20.01 -2.70 3.47
N GLN A 102 19.72 -1.40 3.32
CA GLN A 102 20.57 -0.48 2.58
C GLN A 102 21.98 -0.40 3.18
N THR A 103 22.10 -0.28 4.51
CA THR A 103 23.39 -0.31 5.19
C THR A 103 24.15 -1.62 4.91
N MET A 104 23.49 -2.77 5.04
CA MET A 104 24.12 -4.07 4.77
C MET A 104 24.62 -4.19 3.32
N CYS A 105 23.85 -3.70 2.34
CA CYS A 105 24.27 -3.68 0.94
C CYS A 105 25.49 -2.77 0.73
N VAL A 106 25.51 -1.57 1.32
CA VAL A 106 26.64 -0.64 1.25
C VAL A 106 27.90 -1.26 1.87
N ASP A 107 27.78 -1.85 3.06
CA ASP A 107 28.91 -2.50 3.76
C ASP A 107 29.48 -3.70 2.97
N ALA A 108 28.63 -4.37 2.20
CA ALA A 108 29.01 -5.48 1.32
C ALA A 108 29.46 -5.02 -0.08
N ASN A 109 29.52 -3.71 -0.35
CA ASN A 109 29.82 -3.12 -1.65
C ASN A 109 28.88 -3.59 -2.78
N ILE A 110 27.60 -3.78 -2.46
CA ILE A 110 26.54 -4.16 -3.40
C ILE A 110 25.69 -2.92 -3.72
N THR A 111 25.69 -2.50 -4.98
CA THR A 111 24.85 -1.39 -5.46
C THR A 111 23.45 -1.89 -5.79
N VAL A 112 22.44 -1.43 -5.05
CA VAL A 112 21.04 -1.82 -5.24
C VAL A 112 20.17 -0.58 -5.43
N SER A 113 19.26 -0.61 -6.40
CA SER A 113 18.30 0.48 -6.60
C SER A 113 17.28 0.56 -5.46
N ASP A 114 16.76 1.76 -5.19
CA ASP A 114 15.69 1.96 -4.20
C ASP A 114 14.46 1.08 -4.47
N TRP A 115 14.14 0.85 -5.75
CA TRP A 115 13.05 -0.01 -6.18
C TRP A 115 13.28 -1.47 -5.75
N ASN A 116 14.51 -1.99 -5.90
CA ASN A 116 14.86 -3.33 -5.46
C ASN A 116 14.89 -3.45 -3.93
N LEU A 117 15.41 -2.43 -3.23
CA LEU A 117 15.38 -2.38 -1.75
C LEU A 117 13.94 -2.49 -1.24
N ASP A 118 13.02 -1.67 -1.78
CA ASP A 118 11.61 -1.66 -1.41
C ASP A 118 10.93 -3.01 -1.67
N ASN A 119 11.07 -3.57 -2.87
CA ASN A 119 10.38 -4.82 -3.20
C ASN A 119 10.91 -6.00 -2.39
N THR A 120 12.22 -6.04 -2.14
CA THR A 120 12.83 -7.13 -1.39
C THR A 120 12.45 -7.04 0.08
N ILE A 121 12.43 -5.85 0.68
CA ILE A 121 12.03 -5.70 2.08
C ILE A 121 10.53 -5.99 2.28
N ILE A 122 9.68 -5.63 1.31
CA ILE A 122 8.26 -5.99 1.30
C ILE A 122 8.10 -7.51 1.25
N ALA A 123 8.79 -8.18 0.32
CA ALA A 123 8.75 -9.64 0.15
C ALA A 123 9.28 -10.38 1.38
N SER A 124 10.20 -9.76 2.12
CA SER A 124 10.79 -10.30 3.34
C SER A 124 10.03 -9.90 4.61
N PHE A 125 8.84 -9.31 4.46
CA PHE A 125 7.99 -8.86 5.57
C PHE A 125 8.69 -7.94 6.59
N GLY A 126 9.63 -7.12 6.11
CA GLY A 126 10.42 -6.22 6.95
C GLY A 126 11.65 -6.86 7.59
N ASP A 127 12.02 -8.08 7.23
CA ASP A 127 13.26 -8.72 7.69
C ASP A 127 14.45 -8.33 6.80
N PRO A 128 15.42 -7.54 7.30
CA PRO A 128 16.56 -7.10 6.52
C PRO A 128 17.56 -8.21 6.21
N TRP A 129 17.70 -9.23 7.07
CA TRP A 129 18.65 -10.33 6.83
C TRP A 129 18.16 -11.24 5.72
N TRP A 130 16.87 -11.56 5.74
CA TRP A 130 16.27 -12.37 4.69
C TRP A 130 16.30 -11.63 3.35
N ALA A 131 16.02 -10.32 3.36
CA ALA A 131 16.11 -9.48 2.17
C ALA A 131 17.55 -9.39 1.64
N PHE A 132 18.53 -9.19 2.51
CA PHE A 132 19.94 -9.09 2.12
C PHE A 132 20.45 -10.38 1.49
N ASN A 133 20.15 -11.53 2.08
CA ASN A 133 20.57 -12.83 1.54
C ASN A 133 20.01 -13.06 0.14
N ARG A 134 18.78 -12.63 -0.12
CA ARG A 134 18.17 -12.71 -1.45
C ARG A 134 18.90 -11.81 -2.46
N ILE A 135 19.13 -10.54 -2.12
CA ILE A 135 19.89 -9.61 -2.98
C ILE A 135 21.28 -10.17 -3.27
N LYS A 136 21.97 -10.68 -2.25
CA LYS A 136 23.32 -11.23 -2.39
C LYS A 136 23.35 -12.42 -3.34
N GLN A 137 22.37 -13.32 -3.27
CA GLN A 137 22.25 -14.44 -4.21
C GLN A 137 22.14 -13.94 -5.66
N ASP A 138 21.31 -12.92 -5.91
CA ASP A 138 21.13 -12.37 -7.26
C ASP A 138 22.40 -11.70 -7.83
N HIS A 139 23.39 -11.35 -6.99
CA HIS A 139 24.66 -10.72 -7.41
C HIS A 139 25.85 -11.70 -7.46
N LEU A 140 25.67 -12.95 -7.01
CA LEU A 140 26.71 -13.98 -7.05
C LEU A 140 26.67 -14.83 -8.33
N TYR A 141 25.69 -14.58 -9.21
CA TYR A 141 25.51 -15.18 -10.53
C TYR A 141 25.58 -14.11 -11.61
#